data_AF-A0A1F5C7W1-F1
#
_entry.id   AF-A0A1F5C7W1-F1
#
_cell.length_a   1.000
_cell.length_b   1.000
_cell.length_c   1.000
_cell.angle_alpha   90.00
_cell.angle_beta   90.00
_cell.angle_gamma   90.00
#
_symmetry.space_group_name_H-M   'P 1'
#
loop_
_entity.id
_entity.type
_entity.pdbx_description
1 polymer ?
#
loop_
_entity_poly.entity_id
_entity_poly.type
_entity_poly.pdbx_seq_one_letter_code
_entity_poly.pdbx_strand_id
1 'polypeptide(L)'
;MTSQITIRKAALSLTAFFALNIFTFSSPERTIPQGSVEFTLGSYSMNEPRFEAAYPSGGLMVGLTLSSAIASNVNFYLDIKYYSRQGALTFSKEKTTFYLVPIDLGIRYIYPLGFFHPYLGAGLDFYFYYEDNLLGTVLNYANGYHITGGTYLRFAKSIPVMVNVRLKYTWVKAEENAIQIQLGGLEYSAGLTFAF
;
A
#
# COMPACT_ATOMS: atom_id res chain seq x y z
N MET A 1 52.85 -1.78 -1.62
CA MET A 1 52.02 -2.35 -0.54
C MET A 1 51.44 -1.21 0.29
N THR A 2 50.37 -0.57 -0.18
CA THR A 2 49.79 0.61 0.50
C THR A 2 48.32 0.79 0.12
N SER A 3 47.46 -0.16 0.49
CA SER A 3 46.01 -0.02 0.25
C SER A 3 45.18 -0.95 1.17
N GLN A 4 45.37 -0.85 2.48
CA GLN A 4 44.45 -1.47 3.44
C GLN A 4 44.18 -0.63 4.70
N ILE A 5 44.98 0.41 4.96
CA ILE A 5 44.90 1.17 6.22
C ILE A 5 43.79 2.24 6.19
N THR A 6 43.34 2.68 5.01
CA THR A 6 42.39 3.80 4.87
C THR A 6 40.92 3.40 5.11
N ILE A 7 40.56 2.13 4.88
CA ILE A 7 39.15 1.69 4.92
C ILE A 7 38.64 1.51 6.37
N ARG A 8 39.51 1.15 7.32
CA ARG A 8 39.12 0.95 8.72
C ARG A 8 38.76 2.25 9.46
N LYS A 9 39.28 3.41 9.04
CA LYS A 9 39.00 4.69 9.72
C LYS A 9 37.70 5.36 9.26
N ALA A 10 37.24 5.10 8.03
CA ALA A 10 35.95 5.60 7.55
C ALA A 10 34.75 4.89 8.22
N ALA A 11 34.89 3.58 8.46
CA ALA A 11 33.84 2.76 9.09
C ALA A 11 33.56 3.14 10.57
N LEU A 12 34.56 3.64 11.29
CA LEU A 12 34.45 4.05 12.69
C LEU A 12 33.80 5.45 12.87
N SER A 13 33.84 6.33 11.86
CA SER A 13 33.18 7.64 11.96
C SER A 13 31.68 7.59 11.67
N LEU A 14 31.23 6.62 10.86
CA LEU A 14 29.81 6.48 10.51
C LEU A 14 29.01 5.78 11.62
N THR A 15 29.64 4.89 12.38
CA THR A 15 29.02 4.26 13.57
C THR A 15 28.86 5.25 14.72
N ALA A 16 29.75 6.23 14.85
CA ALA A 16 29.64 7.26 15.89
C ALA A 16 28.46 8.23 15.62
N PHE A 17 28.15 8.55 14.36
CA PHE A 17 26.98 9.39 14.04
C PHE A 17 25.63 8.68 14.23
N PHE A 18 25.57 7.36 14.06
CA PHE A 18 24.37 6.58 14.38
C PHE A 18 24.20 6.30 15.87
N ALA A 19 25.30 6.22 16.64
CA ALA A 19 25.23 5.97 18.08
C ALA A 19 24.87 7.23 18.91
N LEU A 20 25.12 8.44 18.41
CA LEU A 20 24.93 9.67 19.20
C LEU A 20 23.53 10.28 19.16
N ASN A 21 22.62 9.81 18.29
CA ASN A 21 21.23 10.31 18.24
C ASN A 21 20.24 9.46 19.08
N ILE A 22 20.72 8.45 19.80
CA ILE A 22 19.87 7.56 20.61
C ILE A 22 19.46 8.22 21.95
N PHE A 23 20.12 9.32 22.35
CA PHE A 23 19.86 9.99 23.62
C PHE A 23 19.47 11.45 23.41
N THR A 24 18.21 11.72 23.04
CA THR A 24 17.40 12.83 23.57
C THR A 24 16.05 12.91 22.84
N PHE A 25 15.14 11.99 23.11
CA PHE A 25 13.69 12.29 23.08
C PHE A 25 13.02 11.28 24.00
N SER A 26 12.90 11.64 25.28
CA SER A 26 11.94 10.99 26.17
C SER A 26 10.55 11.25 25.62
N SER A 27 10.04 10.34 24.79
CA SER A 27 8.67 10.42 24.32
C SER A 27 7.77 10.14 25.53
N PRO A 28 6.91 11.09 25.95
CA PRO A 28 5.96 10.81 27.00
C PRO A 28 5.08 9.64 26.56
N GLU A 29 4.76 8.79 27.53
CA GLU A 29 3.99 7.57 27.42
C GLU A 29 2.82 7.74 26.46
N ARG A 30 2.86 6.99 25.35
CA ARG A 30 1.86 7.07 24.31
C ARG A 30 0.68 6.22 24.75
N THR A 31 -0.49 6.83 24.87
CA THR A 31 -1.72 6.10 24.59
C THR A 31 -1.61 5.62 23.14
N ILE A 32 -1.23 4.36 22.98
CA ILE A 32 -1.21 3.69 21.67
C ILE A 32 -2.69 3.56 21.32
N PRO A 33 -3.20 4.24 20.27
CA PRO A 33 -4.55 3.96 19.80
C PRO A 33 -4.61 2.46 19.48
N GLN A 34 -5.55 1.77 20.12
CA GLN A 34 -5.65 0.33 20.04
C GLN A 34 -6.05 -0.10 18.64
N GLY A 35 -6.84 0.74 17.94
CA GLY A 35 -7.21 0.51 16.56
C GLY A 35 -7.47 1.77 15.74
N SER A 36 -7.72 1.57 14.45
CA SER A 36 -8.15 2.64 13.56
C SER A 36 -9.06 2.14 12.46
N VAL A 37 -9.93 3.02 11.98
CA VAL A 37 -10.66 2.89 10.72
C VAL A 37 -10.15 3.96 9.77
N GLU A 38 -9.88 3.60 8.52
CA GLU A 38 -9.40 4.52 7.49
C GLU A 38 -10.24 4.40 6.23
N PHE A 39 -10.67 5.53 5.68
CA PHE A 39 -11.34 5.62 4.39
C PHE A 39 -10.35 6.18 3.37
N THR A 40 -10.12 5.45 2.28
CA THR A 40 -9.12 5.81 1.27
C THR A 40 -9.76 6.07 -0.09
N LEU A 41 -9.18 7.04 -0.79
CA LEU A 41 -9.42 7.32 -2.19
C LEU A 41 -8.07 7.32 -2.89
N GLY A 42 -7.99 6.69 -4.04
CA GLY A 42 -6.73 6.53 -4.75
C GLY A 42 -6.92 6.11 -6.19
N SER A 43 -5.81 5.71 -6.78
CA SER A 43 -5.80 5.16 -8.13
C SER A 43 -4.77 4.04 -8.23
N TYR A 44 -5.00 3.20 -9.23
CA TYR A 44 -4.29 1.96 -9.44
C TYR A 44 -3.78 1.90 -10.86
N SER A 45 -2.48 1.64 -11.00
CA SER A 45 -1.83 1.36 -12.26
C SER A 45 -1.42 -0.10 -12.28
N MET A 46 -2.21 -0.89 -13.01
CA MET A 46 -1.93 -2.31 -13.24
C MET A 46 -0.78 -2.44 -14.24
N ASN A 47 0.23 -3.25 -13.92
CA ASN A 47 1.39 -3.42 -14.79
C ASN A 47 1.14 -4.44 -15.92
N GLU A 48 0.08 -4.21 -16.70
CA GLU A 48 -0.35 -5.07 -17.81
C GLU A 48 -0.63 -4.22 -19.06
N PRO A 49 0.25 -4.27 -20.09
CA PRO A 49 0.08 -3.47 -21.30
C PRO A 49 -1.24 -3.73 -22.05
N ARG A 50 -1.77 -4.96 -22.01
CA ARG A 50 -3.05 -5.29 -22.64
C ARG A 50 -4.22 -4.63 -21.92
N PHE A 51 -4.12 -4.50 -20.60
CA PHE A 51 -5.12 -3.83 -19.78
C PHE A 51 -5.16 -2.34 -20.11
N GLU A 52 -4.01 -1.66 -20.17
CA GLU A 52 -3.96 -0.23 -20.53
C GLU A 52 -4.47 0.03 -21.97
N ALA A 53 -4.28 -0.92 -22.89
CA ALA A 53 -4.80 -0.81 -24.25
C ALA A 53 -6.34 -0.90 -24.33
N ALA A 54 -6.96 -1.74 -23.49
CA ALA A 54 -8.41 -1.90 -23.43
C ALA A 54 -9.11 -0.85 -22.54
N TYR A 55 -8.39 -0.34 -21.53
CA TYR A 55 -8.92 0.59 -20.54
C TYR A 55 -8.07 1.87 -20.49
N PRO A 56 -8.16 2.80 -21.45
CA PRO A 56 -7.25 3.95 -21.52
C PRO A 56 -7.53 5.06 -20.48
N SER A 57 -8.76 5.18 -19.97
CA SER A 57 -9.14 6.18 -18.96
C SER A 57 -8.88 5.63 -17.56
N GLY A 58 -8.21 6.41 -16.69
CA GLY A 58 -7.86 5.98 -15.32
C GLY A 58 -9.03 5.45 -14.48
N GLY A 59 -8.73 4.70 -13.42
CA GLY A 59 -9.72 4.12 -12.52
C GLY A 59 -9.65 4.71 -11.10
N LEU A 60 -10.80 4.87 -10.47
CA LEU A 60 -10.89 5.28 -9.08
C LEU A 60 -10.83 4.02 -8.20
N MET A 61 -9.98 4.06 -7.18
CA MET A 61 -9.96 3.08 -6.11
C MET A 61 -10.50 3.72 -4.84
N VAL A 62 -11.46 3.04 -4.21
CA VAL A 62 -11.99 3.42 -2.89
C VAL A 62 -11.73 2.28 -1.90
N GLY A 63 -11.44 2.59 -0.65
CA GLY A 63 -11.06 1.56 0.31
C GLY A 63 -11.43 1.86 1.75
N LEU A 64 -11.49 0.79 2.54
CA LEU A 64 -11.68 0.78 3.98
C LEU A 64 -10.56 -0.05 4.61
N THR A 65 -9.72 0.59 5.42
CA THR A 65 -8.70 -0.10 6.20
C THR A 65 -9.09 -0.16 7.67
N LEU A 66 -9.05 -1.35 8.25
CA LEU A 66 -9.10 -1.58 9.68
C LEU A 66 -7.67 -1.88 10.16
N SER A 67 -7.21 -1.23 11.23
CA SER A 67 -5.91 -1.54 11.81
C SER A 67 -5.99 -1.70 13.32
N SER A 68 -5.10 -2.51 13.88
CA SER A 68 -4.98 -2.74 15.31
C SER A 68 -3.52 -2.84 15.70
N ALA A 69 -3.15 -2.24 16.83
CA ALA A 69 -1.81 -2.37 17.37
C ALA A 69 -1.62 -3.79 17.92
N ILE A 70 -0.63 -4.52 17.40
CA ILE A 70 -0.27 -5.84 17.92
C ILE A 70 0.83 -5.68 18.98
N ALA A 71 1.79 -4.80 18.73
CA ALA A 71 2.91 -4.54 19.64
C ALA A 71 3.46 -3.14 19.43
N SER A 72 3.39 -2.27 20.44
CA SER A 72 3.95 -0.91 20.39
C SER A 72 3.58 -0.17 19.09
N ASN A 73 4.55 0.07 18.22
CA ASN A 73 4.43 0.78 16.94
C ASN A 73 4.12 -0.15 15.74
N VAL A 74 3.88 -1.44 15.98
CA VAL A 74 3.55 -2.44 14.96
C VAL A 74 2.05 -2.66 14.94
N ASN A 75 1.45 -2.39 13.78
CA ASN A 75 0.02 -2.59 13.55
C ASN A 75 -0.20 -3.71 12.54
N PHE A 76 -1.19 -4.55 12.83
CA PHE A 76 -1.88 -5.34 11.81
C PHE A 76 -2.85 -4.44 11.05
N TYR A 77 -3.08 -4.73 9.77
CA TYR A 77 -4.18 -4.14 9.03
C TYR A 77 -4.86 -5.14 8.10
N LEU A 78 -6.16 -4.90 7.90
CA LEU A 78 -7.01 -5.47 6.87
C LEU A 78 -7.50 -4.31 6.00
N ASP A 79 -7.24 -4.36 4.72
CA ASP A 79 -7.66 -3.36 3.74
C ASP A 79 -8.61 -3.99 2.74
N ILE A 80 -9.81 -3.42 2.58
CA ILE A 80 -10.79 -3.90 1.61
C ILE A 80 -11.04 -2.76 0.63
N LYS A 81 -10.82 -3.01 -0.65
CA LYS A 81 -10.90 -1.98 -1.68
C LYS A 81 -11.83 -2.39 -2.80
N TYR A 82 -12.29 -1.39 -3.53
CA TYR A 82 -13.04 -1.54 -4.74
C TYR A 82 -12.44 -0.63 -5.81
N TYR A 83 -12.15 -1.23 -6.95
CA TYR A 83 -11.64 -0.56 -8.13
C TYR A 83 -12.52 -0.92 -9.32
N SER A 84 -12.89 0.09 -10.09
CA SER A 84 -13.57 -0.11 -11.37
C SER A 84 -12.95 0.76 -12.45
N ARG A 85 -12.90 0.20 -13.66
CA ARG A 85 -12.43 0.91 -14.84
C ARG A 85 -13.31 0.56 -16.02
N GLN A 86 -13.81 1.59 -16.70
CA GLN A 86 -14.55 1.43 -17.95
C GLN A 86 -13.57 1.48 -19.12
N GLY A 87 -13.83 0.67 -20.14
CA GLY A 87 -12.99 0.54 -21.32
C GLY A 87 -13.80 0.16 -22.56
N ALA A 88 -13.08 -0.16 -23.62
CA ALA A 88 -13.67 -0.69 -24.84
C ALA A 88 -12.82 -1.83 -25.40
N LEU A 89 -13.48 -2.88 -25.91
CA LEU A 89 -12.81 -4.00 -26.54
C LEU A 89 -11.97 -3.51 -27.73
N THR A 90 -10.72 -3.98 -27.81
CA THR A 90 -9.76 -3.49 -28.80
C THR A 90 -10.22 -3.73 -30.24
N PHE A 91 -10.89 -4.86 -30.49
CA PHE A 91 -11.41 -5.27 -31.81
C PHE A 91 -12.84 -4.79 -32.09
N SER A 92 -13.82 -5.11 -31.24
CA SER A 92 -15.24 -4.77 -31.49
C SER A 92 -15.62 -3.33 -31.11
N LYS A 93 -14.77 -2.62 -30.34
CA LYS A 93 -15.04 -1.28 -29.77
C LYS A 93 -16.25 -1.20 -28.84
N GLU A 94 -16.78 -2.35 -28.42
CA GLU A 94 -17.89 -2.42 -27.48
C GLU A 94 -17.42 -2.08 -26.07
N LYS A 95 -18.33 -1.49 -25.27
CA LYS A 95 -18.03 -1.10 -23.90
C LYS A 95 -17.78 -2.32 -23.02
N THR A 96 -16.75 -2.25 -22.20
CA THR A 96 -16.42 -3.24 -21.16
C THR A 96 -16.22 -2.54 -19.83
N THR A 97 -16.57 -3.20 -18.73
CA THR A 97 -16.22 -2.73 -17.39
C THR A 97 -15.47 -3.80 -16.63
N PHE A 98 -14.28 -3.43 -16.17
CA PHE A 98 -13.47 -4.26 -15.29
C PHE A 98 -13.70 -3.85 -13.84
N TYR A 99 -13.90 -4.86 -12.99
CA TYR A 99 -14.07 -4.70 -11.55
C TYR A 99 -13.03 -5.52 -10.81
N LEU A 100 -12.45 -4.92 -9.78
CA LEU A 100 -11.45 -5.53 -8.93
C LEU A 100 -11.75 -5.21 -7.46
N VAL A 101 -11.75 -6.26 -6.64
CA VAL A 101 -11.90 -6.19 -5.19
C VAL A 101 -10.65 -6.75 -4.54
N PRO A 102 -9.65 -5.90 -4.23
CA PRO A 102 -8.50 -6.26 -3.41
C PRO A 102 -8.90 -6.42 -1.94
N ILE A 103 -8.50 -7.54 -1.35
CA ILE A 103 -8.48 -7.75 0.11
C ILE A 103 -7.03 -7.94 0.52
N ASP A 104 -6.51 -6.98 1.29
CA ASP A 104 -5.10 -6.95 1.70
C ASP A 104 -4.98 -7.24 3.19
N LEU A 105 -4.04 -8.09 3.56
CA LEU A 105 -3.70 -8.39 4.94
C LEU A 105 -2.23 -8.11 5.17
N GLY A 106 -1.88 -7.36 6.21
CA GLY A 106 -0.47 -7.08 6.45
C GLY A 106 -0.13 -6.51 7.81
N ILE A 107 1.16 -6.26 7.95
CA ILE A 107 1.74 -5.59 9.12
C ILE A 107 2.50 -4.35 8.68
N ARG A 108 2.56 -3.36 9.56
CA ARG A 108 3.34 -2.15 9.34
C ARG A 108 3.93 -1.63 10.64
N TYR A 109 5.12 -1.04 10.53
CA TYR A 109 5.76 -0.30 11.60
C TYR A 109 5.54 1.19 11.40
N ILE A 110 4.98 1.86 12.41
CA ILE A 110 4.67 3.29 12.39
C ILE A 110 5.71 4.01 13.24
N TYR A 111 6.57 4.82 12.62
CA TYR A 111 7.56 5.60 13.34
C TYR A 111 7.00 6.98 13.66
N PRO A 112 6.85 7.34 14.94
CA PRO A 112 6.00 8.46 15.25
C PRO A 112 6.75 9.78 15.54
N LEU A 113 6.91 10.61 14.51
CA LEU A 113 7.63 11.88 14.49
C LEU A 113 6.71 13.11 14.67
N GLY A 114 6.00 13.19 15.80
CA GLY A 114 5.21 14.37 16.16
C GLY A 114 4.01 14.59 15.24
N PHE A 115 4.13 15.51 14.28
CA PHE A 115 3.09 15.76 13.27
C PHE A 115 3.05 14.68 12.19
N PHE A 116 4.20 14.12 11.83
CA PHE A 116 4.34 13.10 10.80
C PHE A 116 4.53 11.74 11.45
N HIS A 117 3.76 10.74 11.05
CA HIS A 117 4.01 9.35 11.45
C HIS A 117 4.24 8.50 10.20
N PRO A 118 5.46 8.52 9.64
CA PRO A 118 5.81 7.64 8.53
C PRO A 118 5.68 6.17 8.93
N TYR A 119 5.31 5.34 7.98
CA TYR A 119 5.25 3.89 8.16
C TYR A 119 5.77 3.14 6.95
N LEU A 120 6.20 1.91 7.21
CA LEU A 120 6.55 0.92 6.22
C LEU A 120 5.94 -0.42 6.62
N GLY A 121 5.45 -1.17 5.65
CA GLY A 121 4.79 -2.45 5.88
C GLY A 121 4.88 -3.37 4.67
N ALA A 122 4.44 -4.60 4.89
CA ALA A 122 4.32 -5.64 3.88
C ALA A 122 3.13 -6.54 4.21
N GLY A 123 2.67 -7.30 3.23
CA GLY A 123 1.52 -8.17 3.41
C GLY A 123 1.23 -9.10 2.24
N LEU A 124 0.05 -9.71 2.31
CA LEU A 124 -0.53 -10.61 1.33
C LEU A 124 -1.75 -9.94 0.70
N ASP A 125 -1.96 -10.23 -0.57
CA ASP A 125 -3.05 -9.69 -1.39
C ASP A 125 -3.93 -10.83 -1.89
N PHE A 126 -5.25 -10.66 -1.79
CA PHE A 126 -6.27 -11.54 -2.34
C PHE A 126 -7.16 -10.72 -3.27
N TYR A 127 -6.98 -10.90 -4.57
CA TYR A 127 -7.64 -10.12 -5.61
C TYR A 127 -8.78 -10.93 -6.20
N PHE A 128 -10.01 -10.43 -6.07
CA PHE A 128 -11.17 -10.94 -6.79
C PHE A 128 -11.45 -10.01 -7.96
N TYR A 129 -11.53 -10.54 -9.17
CA TYR A 129 -11.78 -9.73 -10.34
C TYR A 129 -12.92 -10.30 -11.17
N TYR A 130 -13.66 -9.38 -11.77
CA TYR A 130 -14.83 -9.64 -12.58
C TYR A 130 -14.76 -8.78 -13.82
N GLU A 131 -14.91 -9.42 -14.97
CA GLU A 131 -14.98 -8.76 -16.26
C GLU A 131 -16.18 -9.32 -17.03
N ASP A 132 -17.01 -8.42 -17.55
CA ASP A 132 -18.19 -8.80 -18.31
C ASP A 132 -18.15 -8.16 -19.70
N ASN A 133 -18.08 -9.03 -20.72
CA ASN A 133 -17.91 -8.67 -22.11
C ASN A 133 -18.82 -9.51 -23.01
N LEU A 134 -19.06 -9.03 -24.24
CA LEU A 134 -19.81 -9.78 -25.25
C LEU A 134 -19.19 -11.16 -25.59
N LEU A 135 -17.87 -11.30 -25.38
CA LEU A 135 -17.12 -12.53 -25.63
C LEU A 135 -17.22 -13.54 -24.47
N GLY A 136 -17.74 -13.14 -23.31
CA GLY A 136 -17.86 -13.96 -22.11
C GLY A 136 -17.64 -13.17 -20.83
N THR A 137 -18.15 -13.74 -19.74
CA THR A 137 -17.99 -13.22 -18.38
C THR A 137 -16.91 -14.02 -17.66
N VAL A 138 -15.93 -13.34 -17.08
CA VAL A 138 -14.85 -13.95 -16.30
C VAL A 138 -14.99 -13.52 -14.85
N LEU A 139 -15.06 -14.50 -13.94
CA LEU A 139 -14.99 -14.31 -12.50
C LEU A 139 -13.89 -15.22 -11.95
N ASN A 140 -12.84 -14.64 -11.39
CA ASN A 140 -11.72 -15.42 -10.88
C ASN A 140 -10.99 -14.67 -9.76
N TYR A 141 -10.00 -15.32 -9.16
CA TYR A 141 -9.19 -14.77 -8.09
C TYR A 141 -7.69 -14.98 -8.33
N ALA A 142 -6.89 -14.10 -7.74
CA ALA A 142 -5.44 -14.19 -7.76
C ALA A 142 -4.87 -13.77 -6.41
N ASN A 143 -3.72 -14.34 -6.06
CA ASN A 143 -3.06 -14.03 -4.80
C ASN A 143 -1.67 -13.45 -5.06
N GLY A 144 -1.18 -12.66 -4.11
CA GLY A 144 0.13 -12.08 -4.18
C GLY A 144 0.60 -11.53 -2.85
N TYR A 145 1.56 -10.64 -2.94
CA TYR A 145 2.13 -9.94 -1.80
C TYR A 145 2.45 -8.49 -2.19
N HIS A 146 2.63 -7.66 -1.17
CA HIS A 146 2.93 -6.26 -1.37
C HIS A 146 3.91 -5.70 -0.35
N ILE A 147 4.44 -4.55 -0.73
CA ILE A 147 5.05 -3.59 0.19
C ILE A 147 4.22 -2.32 0.19
N THR A 148 4.16 -1.64 1.33
CA THR A 148 3.48 -0.37 1.46
C THR A 148 4.30 0.59 2.31
N GLY A 149 4.32 1.85 1.91
CA GLY A 149 4.90 2.94 2.68
C GLY A 149 3.96 4.14 2.64
N GLY A 150 4.00 4.94 3.68
CA GLY A 150 3.17 6.13 3.74
C GLY A 150 3.44 6.96 4.97
N THR A 151 2.58 7.93 5.23
CA THR A 151 2.66 8.75 6.44
C THR A 151 1.28 9.17 6.89
N TYR A 152 1.07 9.15 8.21
CA TYR A 152 -0.05 9.85 8.84
C TYR A 152 0.34 11.27 9.19
N LEU A 153 -0.56 12.21 8.95
CA LEU A 153 -0.46 13.61 9.36
C LEU A 153 -1.43 13.83 10.52
N ARG A 154 -0.89 14.12 11.71
CA ARG A 154 -1.66 14.38 12.92
C ARG A 154 -1.54 15.86 13.29
N PHE A 155 -2.60 16.62 13.04
CA PHE A 155 -2.64 18.06 13.30
C PHE A 155 -2.71 18.42 14.79
N ALA A 156 -3.38 17.60 15.60
CA ALA A 156 -3.47 17.81 17.05
C ALA A 156 -3.48 16.47 17.80
N LYS A 157 -2.83 16.41 18.96
CA LYS A 157 -2.77 15.19 19.79
C LYS A 157 -4.12 14.78 20.39
N SER A 158 -5.01 15.75 20.59
CA SER A 158 -6.35 15.55 21.16
C SER A 158 -7.40 15.12 20.13
N ILE A 159 -7.11 15.25 18.83
CA ILE A 159 -8.07 14.90 17.77
C ILE A 159 -7.74 13.49 17.29
N PRO A 160 -8.70 12.55 17.33
CA PRO A 160 -8.50 11.17 16.89
C PRO A 160 -8.44 11.01 15.36
N VAL A 161 -8.34 12.12 14.62
CA VAL A 161 -8.40 12.16 13.15
C VAL A 161 -7.01 12.46 12.59
N MET A 162 -6.60 11.67 11.61
CA MET A 162 -5.35 11.86 10.87
C MET A 162 -5.61 11.78 9.38
N VAL A 163 -4.77 12.43 8.58
CA VAL A 163 -4.75 12.25 7.13
C VAL A 163 -3.67 11.24 6.78
N ASN A 164 -3.98 10.23 5.97
CA ASN A 164 -3.00 9.28 5.45
C ASN A 164 -2.65 9.62 4.01
N VAL A 165 -1.38 9.49 3.66
CA VAL A 165 -0.92 9.39 2.26
C VAL A 165 -0.12 8.09 2.15
N ARG A 166 -0.48 7.25 1.19
CA ARG A 166 0.02 5.88 1.04
C ARG A 166 0.46 5.62 -0.39
N LEU A 167 1.59 4.91 -0.50
CA LEU A 167 2.07 4.25 -1.70
C LEU A 167 2.14 2.75 -1.43
N LYS A 168 1.69 1.95 -2.39
CA LYS A 168 1.74 0.49 -2.31
C LYS A 168 2.16 -0.07 -3.66
N TYR A 169 2.98 -1.11 -3.63
CA TYR A 169 3.36 -1.87 -4.82
C TYR A 169 3.02 -3.34 -4.60
N THR A 170 2.31 -3.94 -5.56
CA THR A 170 1.77 -5.30 -5.48
C THR A 170 2.37 -6.21 -6.53
N TRP A 171 2.61 -7.46 -6.14
CA TRP A 171 3.02 -8.54 -7.03
C TRP A 171 1.94 -9.62 -7.05
N VAL A 172 0.92 -9.40 -7.87
CA VAL A 172 -0.20 -10.35 -8.08
C VAL A 172 -0.19 -10.81 -9.53
N LYS A 173 -0.27 -12.13 -9.76
CA LYS A 173 -0.36 -12.72 -11.10
C LYS A 173 -1.58 -13.64 -11.16
N ALA A 174 -2.35 -13.52 -12.24
CA ALA A 174 -3.42 -14.44 -12.59
C ALA A 174 -3.00 -15.30 -13.78
N GLU A 175 -3.63 -16.47 -13.92
CA GLU A 175 -3.46 -17.34 -15.08
C GLU A 175 -4.84 -17.71 -15.65
N GLU A 176 -5.04 -17.43 -16.93
CA GLU A 176 -6.26 -17.75 -17.67
C GLU A 176 -5.89 -18.38 -19.00
N ASN A 177 -6.40 -19.58 -19.29
CA ASN A 177 -6.13 -20.30 -20.54
C ASN A 177 -4.62 -20.39 -20.89
N ALA A 178 -3.78 -20.68 -19.89
CA ALA A 178 -2.30 -20.71 -19.97
C ALA A 178 -1.63 -19.37 -20.30
N ILE A 179 -2.37 -18.26 -20.22
CA ILE A 179 -1.86 -16.90 -20.37
C ILE A 179 -1.71 -16.29 -18.98
N GLN A 180 -0.50 -15.86 -18.64
CA GLN A 180 -0.26 -15.08 -17.43
C GLN A 180 -0.71 -13.63 -17.62
N ILE A 181 -1.37 -13.09 -16.60
CA ILE A 181 -1.88 -11.73 -16.54
C ILE A 181 -1.31 -11.06 -15.29
N GLN A 182 -0.66 -9.91 -15.46
CA GLN A 182 -0.05 -9.18 -14.37
C GLN A 182 -1.06 -8.22 -13.72
N LEU A 183 -1.77 -8.69 -12.69
CA LEU A 183 -2.76 -7.88 -11.97
C LEU A 183 -2.13 -6.92 -10.95
N GLY A 184 -0.91 -7.19 -10.51
CA GLY A 184 -0.15 -6.33 -9.60
C GLY A 184 0.33 -5.03 -10.26
N GLY A 185 0.70 -4.05 -9.45
CA GLY A 185 1.12 -2.74 -9.91
C GLY A 185 1.27 -1.71 -8.80
N LEU A 186 1.27 -0.44 -9.19
CA LEU A 186 1.45 0.69 -8.28
C LEU A 186 0.09 1.26 -7.85
N GLU A 187 -0.07 1.47 -6.55
CA GLU A 187 -1.23 2.11 -5.94
C GLU A 187 -0.78 3.37 -5.18
N TYR A 188 -1.48 4.46 -5.41
CA TYR A 188 -1.35 5.69 -4.62
C TYR A 188 -2.71 6.07 -4.06
N SER A 189 -2.76 6.35 -2.75
CA SER A 189 -4.01 6.71 -2.08
C SER A 189 -3.80 7.76 -1.00
N ALA A 190 -4.85 8.53 -0.74
CA ALA A 190 -4.96 9.41 0.39
C ALA A 190 -6.24 9.07 1.16
N GLY A 191 -6.24 9.28 2.47
CA GLY A 191 -7.37 8.88 3.29
C GLY A 191 -7.53 9.64 4.59
N LEU A 192 -8.69 9.48 5.20
CA LEU A 192 -9.00 9.96 6.54
C LEU A 192 -8.99 8.78 7.51
N THR A 193 -8.26 8.93 8.60
CA THR A 193 -8.07 7.89 9.61
C THR A 193 -8.67 8.34 10.93
N PHE A 194 -9.51 7.51 11.52
CA PHE A 194 -10.09 7.67 12.85
C PHE A 194 -9.45 6.63 13.77
N ALA A 195 -8.69 7.08 14.76
CA ALA A 195 -8.00 6.24 15.72
C ALA A 195 -8.76 6.21 17.06
N PHE A 196 -8.82 5.05 17.71
CA PHE A 196 -9.51 4.85 18.98
C PHE A 196 -8.74 3.90 19.91
#